data_AF-A0A482VIB8-F1
#
_entry.id   AF-A0A482VIB8-F1
#
_cell.length_a   1.000
_cell.length_b   1.000
_cell.length_c   1.000
_cell.angle_alpha   90.00
_cell.angle_beta   90.00
_cell.angle_gamma   90.00
#
_symmetry.space_group_name_H-M   'P 1'
#
loop_
_entity.id
_entity.type
_entity.pdbx_description
1 polymer ?
#
loop_
_entity_poly.entity_id
_entity_poly.type
_entity_poly.pdbx_seq_one_letter_code
_entity_poly.pdbx_strand_id
1 'polypeptide(L)'
;MDHHCPWINNCVGWGNHAHFTSFLAFATLGCFHASIILGCSLYRALNRVHYLYYGTGNEPIVYLGLYGIIMCVLALGFTIGVVIAVGMLLFFQIRAIIRNRTGIEDWILEKANYRRRNINETFTFPYDLGTWKNICQVINFSCQPVGIGCLEKKFKISQKAMNRCLG
;
A
#
# COMPACT_ATOMS: atom_id res chain seq x y z
N MET A 1 5.70 -12.57 -11.06
CA MET A 1 5.50 -11.12 -11.27
C MET A 1 4.10 -10.79 -10.79
N ASP A 2 3.95 -9.73 -9.99
CA ASP A 2 2.64 -9.25 -9.55
C ASP A 2 2.06 -8.31 -10.63
N HIS A 3 2.79 -7.25 -10.96
CA HIS A 3 2.43 -6.32 -12.04
C HIS A 3 3.65 -5.54 -12.55
N HIS A 4 3.53 -4.88 -13.71
CA HIS A 4 4.51 -3.89 -14.17
C HIS A 4 4.06 -2.50 -13.70
N CYS A 5 4.91 -1.78 -12.99
CA CYS A 5 4.59 -0.46 -12.45
C CYS A 5 5.36 0.61 -13.24
N PRO A 6 4.67 1.40 -14.09
CA PRO A 6 5.32 2.42 -14.91
C PRO A 6 5.97 3.52 -14.05
N TRP A 7 5.43 3.76 -12.85
CA TRP A 7 5.91 4.80 -11.92
C TRP A 7 7.31 4.55 -11.37
N ILE A 8 7.73 3.28 -11.28
CA ILE A 8 9.09 2.90 -10.87
C ILE A 8 9.90 2.35 -12.06
N ASN A 9 9.33 2.41 -13.27
CA ASN A 9 9.88 1.83 -14.49
C ASN A 9 10.41 0.39 -14.29
N ASN A 10 9.69 -0.42 -13.51
CA ASN A 10 10.14 -1.75 -13.13
C ASN A 10 8.95 -2.67 -12.82
N CYS A 11 9.18 -3.98 -12.92
CA CYS A 11 8.22 -4.98 -12.51
C CYS A 11 8.22 -5.15 -10.99
N VAL A 12 7.04 -5.18 -10.39
CA VAL A 12 6.85 -5.52 -8.97
C VAL A 12 6.59 -7.02 -8.87
N GLY A 13 7.30 -7.70 -7.98
CA GLY A 13 7.21 -9.13 -7.78
C GLY A 13 7.96 -9.57 -6.54
N TRP A 14 8.18 -10.88 -6.42
CA TRP A 14 8.71 -11.51 -5.21
C TRP A 14 10.00 -10.85 -4.67
N GLY A 15 10.94 -10.47 -5.54
CA GLY A 15 12.22 -9.88 -5.15
C GLY A 15 12.18 -8.43 -4.67
N ASN A 16 11.11 -7.68 -4.95
CA ASN A 16 11.01 -6.25 -4.62
C ASN A 16 9.66 -5.82 -4.04
N HIS A 17 8.77 -6.76 -3.76
CA HIS A 17 7.44 -6.46 -3.20
C HIS A 17 7.56 -5.72 -1.86
N ALA A 18 8.47 -6.16 -0.98
CA ALA A 18 8.73 -5.51 0.30
C ALA A 18 9.16 -4.05 0.13
N HIS A 19 10.14 -3.81 -0.76
CA HIS A 19 10.63 -2.47 -1.06
C HIS A 19 9.54 -1.57 -1.66
N PHE A 20 8.71 -2.10 -2.55
CA PHE A 20 7.61 -1.37 -3.15
C PHE A 20 6.55 -0.99 -2.11
N THR A 21 6.13 -1.93 -1.24
CA THR A 21 5.17 -1.65 -0.17
C THR A 21 5.73 -0.65 0.83
N SER A 22 7.01 -0.75 1.22
CA SER A 22 7.67 0.23 2.08
C SER A 22 7.71 1.62 1.44
N PHE A 23 8.04 1.72 0.15
CA PHE A 23 8.00 2.98 -0.60
C PHE A 23 6.60 3.63 -0.54
N LEU A 24 5.54 2.86 -0.81
CA LEU A 24 4.16 3.36 -0.73
C LEU A 24 3.79 3.81 0.68
N ALA A 25 4.23 3.08 1.71
CA ALA A 25 3.97 3.42 3.11
C ALA A 25 4.66 4.74 3.50
N PHE A 26 5.96 4.89 3.22
CA PHE A 26 6.68 6.11 3.55
C PHE A 26 6.19 7.32 2.74
N ALA A 27 5.84 7.15 1.46
CA ALA A 27 5.25 8.21 0.65
C ALA A 27 3.92 8.68 1.23
N THR A 28 3.03 7.75 1.60
CA THR A 28 1.72 8.07 2.18
C THR A 28 1.86 8.76 3.54
N LEU A 29 2.71 8.23 4.43
CA LEU A 29 2.96 8.81 5.76
C LEU A 29 3.61 10.19 5.67
N GLY A 30 4.58 10.37 4.75
CA GLY A 30 5.24 11.65 4.50
C GLY A 30 4.25 12.71 4.01
N CYS A 31 3.39 12.38 3.04
CA CYS A 31 2.36 13.29 2.56
C CYS A 31 1.27 13.56 3.60
N PHE A 32 0.91 12.60 4.43
CA PHE A 32 -0.03 12.80 5.55
C PHE A 32 0.55 13.78 6.57
N HIS A 33 1.80 13.57 6.99
CA HIS A 33 2.51 14.48 7.88
C HIS A 33 2.63 15.89 7.30
N ALA A 34 2.99 16.01 6.01
CA ALA A 34 3.05 17.30 5.32
C ALA A 34 1.68 17.99 5.28
N SER A 35 0.60 17.24 5.04
CA SER A 35 -0.78 17.78 5.04
C SER A 35 -1.15 18.39 6.39
N ILE A 36 -0.77 17.74 7.49
CA ILE A 36 -1.00 18.28 8.85
C ILE A 36 -0.22 19.58 9.04
N ILE A 37 1.08 19.59 8.73
CA ILE A 37 1.92 20.78 8.91
C ILE A 37 1.41 21.94 8.07
N LEU A 38 1.12 21.71 6.79
CA LEU A 38 0.61 22.74 5.88
C LEU A 38 -0.77 23.25 6.29
N GLY A 39 -1.67 22.34 6.70
CA GLY A 39 -3.00 22.70 7.20
C GLY A 39 -2.93 23.56 8.46
N CYS A 40 -2.11 23.16 9.46
CA CYS A 40 -1.88 23.96 10.66
C CYS A 40 -1.24 25.31 10.34
N SER A 41 -0.26 25.35 9.44
CA SER A 41 0.43 26.59 9.03
C SER A 41 -0.53 27.56 8.35
N LEU A 42 -1.37 27.05 7.43
CA LEU A 42 -2.39 27.85 6.74
C LEU A 42 -3.44 28.38 7.72
N TYR A 43 -3.95 27.54 8.61
CA TYR A 43 -4.92 27.95 9.63
C TYR A 43 -4.38 29.08 10.50
N ARG A 44 -3.13 28.96 10.96
CA ARG A 44 -2.47 29.98 11.79
C ARG A 44 -2.23 31.27 11.02
N ALA A 45 -1.85 31.18 9.76
CA ALA A 45 -1.63 32.34 8.90
C ALA A 45 -2.91 33.14 8.66
N LEU A 46 -4.03 32.45 8.40
CA LEU A 46 -5.34 33.08 8.22
C LEU A 46 -5.85 33.73 9.52
N ASN A 47 -5.61 33.09 10.67
CA ASN A 47 -6.00 33.60 11.98
C ASN A 47 -4.90 34.47 12.64
N ARG A 48 -3.93 34.97 11.87
CA ARG A 48 -2.79 35.72 12.40
C ARG A 48 -3.21 36.92 13.25
N VAL A 49 -4.21 37.69 12.80
CA VAL A 49 -4.70 38.86 13.53
C VAL A 49 -5.30 38.45 14.88
N HIS A 50 -6.05 37.36 14.92
CA HIS A 50 -6.60 36.85 16.17
C HIS A 50 -5.49 36.51 17.19
N TYR A 51 -4.44 35.80 16.75
CA TYR A 51 -3.31 35.47 17.62
C TYR A 51 -2.51 36.70 18.07
N LEU A 52 -2.42 37.75 17.25
CA LEU A 52 -1.74 38.99 17.66
C LEU A 52 -2.48 39.78 18.74
N TYR A 53 -3.81 39.75 18.74
CA TYR A 53 -4.63 40.54 19.66
C TYR A 53 -5.06 39.77 20.91
N TYR A 54 -5.33 38.47 20.79
CA TYR A 54 -5.89 37.63 21.87
C TYR A 54 -4.97 36.47 22.26
N GLY A 55 -3.81 36.35 21.63
CA GLY A 55 -2.88 35.27 21.90
C GLY A 55 -2.06 35.49 23.18
N THR A 56 -1.42 34.41 23.62
CA THR A 56 -0.57 34.41 24.82
C THR A 56 0.85 34.92 24.55
N GLY A 57 1.20 35.18 23.29
CA GLY A 57 2.52 35.61 22.83
C GLY A 57 3.53 34.47 22.64
N ASN A 58 3.21 33.25 23.10
CA ASN A 58 4.07 32.06 22.94
C ASN A 58 3.78 31.29 21.65
N GLU A 59 2.67 31.59 21.00
CA GLU A 59 2.24 30.89 19.80
C GLU A 59 3.09 31.29 18.57
N PRO A 60 3.58 30.34 17.76
CA PRO A 60 4.39 30.68 16.59
C PRO A 60 3.60 31.44 15.51
N ILE A 61 4.05 32.65 15.17
CA ILE A 61 3.41 33.50 14.16
C ILE A 61 3.90 33.09 12.77
N VAL A 62 2.95 32.75 11.89
CA VAL A 62 3.26 32.35 10.51
C VAL A 62 2.95 33.50 9.56
N TYR A 63 3.94 33.90 8.77
CA TYR A 63 3.80 34.97 7.77
C TYR A 63 3.69 34.34 6.38
N LEU A 64 2.50 34.39 5.78
CA LEU A 64 2.31 34.05 4.37
C LEU A 64 1.78 35.27 3.61
N GLY A 65 2.58 35.76 2.66
CA GLY A 65 2.09 36.67 1.63
C GLY A 65 1.23 35.94 0.60
N LEU A 66 0.69 36.67 -0.39
CA LEU A 66 -0.18 36.10 -1.43
C LEU A 66 0.42 34.86 -2.12
N TYR A 67 1.68 34.96 -2.56
CA TYR A 67 2.38 33.83 -3.19
C TYR A 67 2.51 32.63 -2.24
N GLY A 68 2.85 32.88 -0.98
CA GLY A 68 2.96 31.83 0.03
C GLY A 68 1.62 31.12 0.25
N ILE A 69 0.52 31.86 0.35
CA ILE A 69 -0.83 31.28 0.50
C ILE A 69 -1.16 30.40 -0.71
N ILE A 70 -0.94 30.88 -1.93
CA ILE A 70 -1.20 30.12 -3.15
C ILE A 70 -0.41 28.82 -3.17
N MET A 71 0.91 28.89 -2.92
CA MET A 71 1.77 27.71 -2.90
C MET A 71 1.39 26.74 -1.78
N CYS A 72 1.01 27.24 -0.60
CA CYS A 72 0.58 26.42 0.52
C CYS A 72 -0.71 25.66 0.22
N VAL A 73 -1.70 26.32 -0.41
CA VAL A 73 -2.98 25.70 -0.80
C VAL A 73 -2.75 24.64 -1.88
N LEU A 74 -1.94 24.93 -2.89
CA LEU A 74 -1.59 23.96 -3.94
C LEU A 74 -0.86 22.75 -3.36
N ALA A 75 0.16 22.98 -2.52
CA ALA A 75 0.90 21.91 -1.87
C ALA A 75 -0.01 21.05 -0.98
N LEU A 76 -0.91 21.67 -0.21
CA LEU A 76 -1.88 20.96 0.62
C LEU A 76 -2.83 20.10 -0.23
N GLY A 77 -3.29 20.63 -1.37
CA GLY A 77 -4.09 19.87 -2.34
C GLY A 77 -3.36 18.65 -2.87
N PHE A 78 -2.09 18.80 -3.27
CA PHE A 78 -1.27 17.68 -3.74
C PHE A 78 -1.01 16.64 -2.66
N THR A 79 -0.69 17.06 -1.43
CA THR A 79 -0.41 16.10 -0.35
C THR A 79 -1.65 15.30 0.02
N ILE A 80 -2.83 15.93 0.08
CA ILE A 80 -4.10 15.24 0.31
C ILE A 80 -4.40 14.28 -0.86
N GLY A 81 -4.22 14.73 -2.10
CA GLY A 81 -4.42 13.90 -3.29
C GLY A 81 -3.54 12.65 -3.30
N VAL A 82 -2.26 12.79 -2.95
CA VAL A 82 -1.32 11.67 -2.83
C VAL A 82 -1.72 10.73 -1.70
N VAL A 83 -2.10 11.24 -0.53
CA VAL A 83 -2.55 10.40 0.60
C VAL A 83 -3.75 9.53 0.20
N ILE A 84 -4.71 10.09 -0.54
CA ILE A 84 -5.88 9.33 -1.01
C ILE A 84 -5.46 8.31 -2.07
N ALA A 85 -4.82 8.74 -3.15
CA ALA A 85 -4.51 7.87 -4.29
C ALA A 85 -3.48 6.77 -3.94
N VAL A 86 -2.35 7.16 -3.35
CA VAL A 86 -1.27 6.25 -2.97
C VAL A 86 -1.67 5.44 -1.73
N GLY A 87 -2.45 6.01 -0.81
CA GLY A 87 -3.00 5.28 0.34
C GLY A 87 -3.96 4.16 -0.07
N MET A 88 -4.83 4.39 -1.06
CA MET A 88 -5.67 3.33 -1.63
C MET A 88 -4.82 2.22 -2.27
N LEU A 89 -3.77 2.58 -3.02
CA LEU A 89 -2.85 1.61 -3.60
C LEU A 89 -2.13 0.79 -2.52
N LEU A 90 -1.63 1.45 -1.47
CA LEU A 90 -1.00 0.82 -0.32
C LEU A 90 -1.96 -0.17 0.36
N PHE A 91 -3.22 0.22 0.55
CA PHE A 91 -4.24 -0.66 1.12
C PHE A 91 -4.40 -1.95 0.30
N PHE A 92 -4.47 -1.84 -1.03
CA PHE A 92 -4.55 -3.03 -1.89
C PHE A 92 -3.32 -3.92 -1.78
N GLN A 93 -2.12 -3.34 -1.73
CA GLN A 93 -0.86 -4.10 -1.57
C GLN A 93 -0.79 -4.81 -0.21
N ILE A 94 -1.12 -4.12 0.89
CA ILE A 94 -1.16 -4.73 2.22
C ILE A 94 -2.19 -5.88 2.26
N ARG A 95 -3.36 -5.67 1.65
CA ARG A 95 -4.41 -6.70 1.58
C ARG A 95 -3.95 -7.93 0.80
N ALA A 96 -3.18 -7.75 -0.27
CA ALA A 96 -2.57 -8.83 -1.03
C ALA A 96 -1.53 -9.60 -0.19
N ILE A 97 -0.68 -8.89 0.56
CA ILE A 97 0.32 -9.49 1.48
C ILE A 97 -0.38 -10.31 2.58
N ILE A 98 -1.40 -9.76 3.23
CA ILE A 98 -2.14 -10.44 4.31
C ILE A 98 -2.72 -11.77 3.82
N ARG A 99 -3.27 -11.78 2.61
CA ARG A 99 -3.88 -12.97 1.99
C ARG A 99 -2.87 -13.89 1.30
N ASN A 100 -1.59 -13.48 1.25
CA ASN A 100 -0.51 -14.12 0.50
C ASN A 100 -0.93 -14.51 -0.93
N ARG A 101 -1.58 -13.57 -1.62
CA ARG A 101 -2.20 -13.78 -2.92
C ARG A 101 -1.85 -12.65 -3.88
N THR A 102 -1.36 -12.98 -5.06
CA THR A 102 -1.18 -12.02 -6.16
C THR A 102 -2.50 -11.83 -6.94
N GLY A 103 -2.60 -10.76 -7.75
CA GLY A 103 -3.79 -10.54 -8.58
C GLY A 103 -4.09 -11.70 -9.54
N ILE A 104 -3.05 -12.37 -10.05
CA ILE A 104 -3.18 -13.57 -10.90
C ILE A 104 -3.76 -14.74 -10.09
N GLU A 105 -3.36 -14.87 -8.83
CA GLU A 105 -3.83 -15.94 -7.96
C GLU A 105 -5.28 -15.77 -7.56
N ASP A 106 -5.73 -14.53 -7.31
CA ASP A 106 -7.14 -14.20 -7.08
C ASP A 106 -8.00 -14.60 -8.30
N TRP A 107 -7.54 -14.30 -9.54
CA TRP A 107 -8.25 -14.72 -10.76
C TRP A 107 -8.31 -16.26 -10.93
N ILE A 108 -7.22 -16.98 -10.62
CA ILE A 108 -7.20 -18.45 -10.65
C ILE A 108 -8.19 -19.02 -9.63
N LEU A 109 -8.26 -18.42 -8.44
CA LEU A 109 -9.17 -18.81 -7.36
C LEU A 109 -10.63 -18.62 -7.76
N GLU A 110 -10.96 -17.49 -8.36
CA GLU A 110 -12.30 -17.21 -8.86
C GLU A 110 -12.72 -18.23 -9.93
N LYS A 111 -11.83 -18.54 -10.88
CA LYS A 111 -12.06 -19.57 -11.90
C LYS A 111 -12.17 -20.97 -11.31
N ALA A 112 -11.41 -21.28 -10.26
CA ALA A 112 -11.50 -22.56 -9.55
C ALA A 112 -12.83 -22.70 -8.80
N ASN A 113 -13.28 -21.65 -8.13
CA ASN A 113 -14.56 -21.60 -7.43
C ASN A 113 -15.74 -21.68 -8.41
N TYR A 114 -15.66 -21.00 -9.56
CA TYR A 114 -16.69 -21.09 -10.59
C TYR A 114 -16.91 -22.52 -11.07
N ARG A 115 -15.82 -23.27 -11.32
CA ARG A 115 -15.90 -24.69 -11.73
C ARG A 115 -16.43 -25.61 -10.64
N ARG A 116 -16.23 -25.25 -9.37
CA ARG A 116 -16.67 -26.03 -8.20
C ARG A 116 -17.96 -25.53 -7.58
N ARG A 117 -18.67 -24.59 -8.23
CA ARG A 117 -19.88 -23.94 -7.67
C ARG A 117 -20.97 -24.93 -7.24
N ASN A 118 -21.05 -26.10 -7.88
CA ASN A 118 -22.03 -27.14 -7.58
C ASN A 118 -21.53 -28.21 -6.59
N ILE A 119 -20.30 -28.09 -6.09
CA ILE A 119 -19.68 -29.03 -5.15
C ILE A 119 -19.50 -28.29 -3.83
N ASN A 120 -19.94 -28.88 -2.72
CA ASN A 120 -19.92 -28.24 -1.40
C ASN A 120 -18.51 -28.21 -0.75
N GLU A 121 -17.47 -28.14 -1.56
CA GLU A 121 -16.07 -28.11 -1.15
C GLU A 121 -15.48 -26.71 -1.33
N THR A 122 -14.94 -26.16 -0.25
CA THR A 122 -14.24 -24.86 -0.28
C THR A 122 -12.79 -25.04 -0.74
N PHE A 123 -12.39 -24.28 -1.76
CA PHE A 123 -11.00 -24.31 -2.23
C PHE A 123 -10.08 -23.58 -1.26
N THR A 124 -9.27 -24.33 -0.53
CA THR A 124 -8.25 -23.78 0.37
C THR A 124 -6.97 -23.46 -0.41
N PHE A 125 -6.48 -22.23 -0.30
CA PHE A 125 -5.29 -21.80 -1.03
C PHE A 125 -4.02 -22.34 -0.34
N PRO A 126 -3.15 -23.09 -1.04
CA PRO A 126 -2.04 -23.80 -0.42
C PRO A 126 -0.91 -22.89 0.11
N TYR A 127 -0.94 -21.60 -0.23
CA TYR A 127 0.05 -20.61 0.20
C TYR A 127 -0.43 -19.73 1.36
N ASP A 128 -1.68 -19.89 1.81
CA ASP A 128 -2.19 -19.17 2.96
C ASP A 128 -1.72 -19.87 4.26
N LEU A 129 -0.72 -19.27 4.92
CA LEU A 129 -0.13 -19.82 6.15
C LEU A 129 -0.68 -19.15 7.42
N GLY A 130 -1.66 -18.26 7.27
CA GLY A 130 -2.18 -17.39 8.32
C GLY A 130 -1.51 -16.01 8.32
N THR A 131 -2.26 -14.99 8.71
CA THR A 131 -1.93 -13.55 8.54
C THR A 131 -0.53 -13.17 8.99
N TRP A 132 -0.11 -13.60 10.19
CA TRP A 132 1.22 -13.26 10.71
C TRP A 132 2.36 -13.88 9.90
N LYS A 133 2.22 -15.16 9.54
CA LYS A 133 3.23 -15.87 8.74
C LYS A 133 3.30 -15.30 7.32
N ASN A 134 2.17 -14.91 6.75
CA ASN A 134 2.10 -14.27 5.44
C ASN A 134 2.82 -12.89 5.45
N ILE A 135 2.60 -12.09 6.49
CA ILE A 135 3.28 -10.79 6.65
C ILE A 135 4.80 -10.98 6.79
N CYS A 136 5.26 -11.88 7.67
CA CYS A 136 6.69 -12.11 7.89
C CYS A 136 7.44 -12.62 6.65
N GLN A 137 6.75 -13.23 5.67
CA GLN A 137 7.37 -13.65 4.41
C GLN A 137 7.79 -12.48 3.53
N VAL A 138 7.07 -11.36 3.63
CA VAL A 138 7.27 -10.17 2.78
C VAL A 138 7.93 -9.05 3.56
N ILE A 139 7.42 -8.74 4.76
CA ILE A 139 7.90 -7.66 5.61
C ILE A 139 8.83 -8.27 6.67
N ASN A 140 10.14 -8.20 6.40
CA ASN A 140 11.20 -8.46 7.36
C ASN A 140 12.19 -7.31 7.36
N PHE A 141 13.03 -7.26 8.39
CA PHE A 141 14.00 -6.18 8.59
C PHE A 141 14.96 -6.00 7.40
N SER A 142 15.23 -7.07 6.65
CA SER A 142 16.12 -7.04 5.48
C SER A 142 15.39 -6.64 4.19
N CYS A 143 14.06 -6.54 4.18
CA CYS A 143 13.21 -6.44 2.99
C CYS A 143 13.52 -7.50 1.90
N GLN A 144 14.18 -8.60 2.29
CA GLN A 144 14.55 -9.69 1.41
C GLN A 144 13.48 -10.77 1.54
N PRO A 145 12.88 -11.25 0.46
CA PRO A 145 11.84 -12.25 0.58
C PRO A 145 12.38 -13.56 1.19
N VAL A 146 11.62 -14.19 2.09
CA VAL A 146 12.06 -15.41 2.79
C VAL A 146 11.79 -16.65 1.91
N GLY A 147 12.85 -17.33 1.47
CA GLY A 147 12.82 -18.63 0.77
C GLY A 147 13.39 -18.58 -0.65
N ILE A 148 13.60 -19.73 -1.29
CA ILE A 148 13.77 -19.80 -2.75
C ILE A 148 12.40 -19.54 -3.33
N GLY A 149 12.26 -18.43 -4.07
CA GLY A 149 10.98 -17.88 -4.49
C GLY A 149 10.03 -18.94 -5.04
N CYS A 150 8.75 -18.69 -4.84
CA CYS A 150 7.55 -19.39 -5.33
C CYS A 150 7.68 -20.45 -6.43
N LEU A 151 8.64 -20.43 -7.35
CA LEU A 151 8.85 -21.40 -8.44
C LEU A 151 8.88 -22.87 -7.99
N GLU A 152 9.70 -23.27 -7.01
CA GLU A 152 9.87 -24.72 -6.74
C GLU A 152 8.67 -25.36 -6.04
N LYS A 153 8.00 -24.60 -5.15
CA LYS A 153 6.74 -25.02 -4.52
C LYS A 153 5.53 -24.79 -5.44
N LYS A 154 5.50 -23.75 -6.29
CA LYS A 154 4.44 -23.52 -7.28
C LYS A 154 4.37 -24.61 -8.33
N PHE A 155 5.52 -25.06 -8.83
CA PHE A 155 5.56 -26.15 -9.82
C PHE A 155 5.01 -27.45 -9.21
N LYS A 156 5.51 -27.84 -8.03
CA LYS A 156 5.09 -29.08 -7.37
C LYS A 156 3.61 -29.09 -6.97
N ILE A 157 3.05 -27.96 -6.51
CA ILE A 157 1.65 -27.89 -6.05
C ILE A 157 0.69 -27.70 -7.23
N SER A 158 1.02 -26.89 -8.23
CA SER A 158 0.22 -26.73 -9.46
C SER A 158 0.12 -28.05 -10.22
N GLN A 159 1.22 -28.79 -10.34
CA GLN A 159 1.24 -30.10 -11.01
C GLN A 159 0.45 -31.15 -10.23
N LYS A 160 0.51 -31.12 -8.89
CA LYS A 160 -0.27 -32.04 -8.02
C LYS A 160 -1.77 -31.69 -7.94
N ALA A 161 -2.16 -30.45 -8.23
CA ALA A 161 -3.55 -30.03 -8.35
C ALA A 161 -4.11 -30.32 -9.76
N MET A 162 -3.31 -30.10 -10.81
CA MET A 162 -3.66 -30.42 -12.20
C MET A 162 -3.80 -31.92 -12.44
N ASN A 163 -2.91 -32.73 -11.87
CA ASN A 163 -3.00 -34.20 -11.94
C ASN A 163 -4.20 -34.77 -11.17
N ARG A 164 -4.82 -34.02 -10.25
CA ARG A 164 -6.04 -34.42 -9.55
C ARG A 164 -7.34 -34.00 -10.24
N CYS A 165 -7.25 -33.19 -11.30
CA CYS A 165 -8.40 -32.81 -12.13
C CYS A 165 -8.43 -33.58 -13.47
N LEU A 166 -7.37 -34.32 -13.80
CA LEU A 166 -7.22 -35.10 -15.04
C LEU A 166 -7.29 -36.62 -14.81
N GLY A 167 -7.58 -37.05 -13.57
CA GLY A 167 -7.75 -38.45 -13.19
C GLY A 167 -9.12 -38.69 -12.58
#